data_AF-A0A0F9AFZ8-F1
#
_entry.id   AF-A0A0F9AFZ8-F1
#
_cell.length_a   1.000
_cell.length_b   1.000
_cell.length_c   1.000
_cell.angle_alpha   90.00
_cell.angle_beta   90.00
_cell.angle_gamma   90.00
#
_symmetry.space_group_name_H-M   'P 1'
#
loop_
_entity.id
_entity.type
_entity.pdbx_description
1 polymer ?
#
loop_
_entity_poly.entity_id
_entity_poly.type
_entity_poly.pdbx_seq_one_letter_code
_entity_poly.pdbx_strand_id
1 'polypeptide(L)'
;MNKNLTPQRLSAFLLEAEQGLMWNIADLYDDILERDPLIASLLMVRKSQVLAKGWDILPDDDTPKAQKQADFIKDALLRLSDDQLVTAVASQYMGFDELLSYLFDAKARGFSTAELEWETDKKWIVRAAKQIHQRHFKIGDMSKGEDYNPYELRLRTVDNDEGALLPAFRYITHYDFTKSGYTARQGLLRPSVWYYLYKHHGMKWFVRYAEIAALGIMVATFDPNSKTKEQDIANLKAAMADIGAFGYGVFPAGTGVDIKDAARGAGGLP
;
A
#
# COMPACT_ATOMS: atom_id res chain seq x y z
N MET A 1 1.75 -0.90 10.03
CA MET A 1 1.50 0.56 10.16
C MET A 1 2.80 1.34 10.41
N ASN A 2 3.43 1.84 9.35
CA ASN A 2 4.67 2.61 9.44
C ASN A 2 4.38 4.08 9.82
N LYS A 3 4.45 4.41 11.11
CA LYS A 3 4.28 5.80 11.60
C LYS A 3 5.45 6.74 11.26
N ASN A 4 6.59 6.20 10.80
CA ASN A 4 7.83 6.96 10.53
C ASN A 4 8.45 6.58 9.18
N LEU A 5 7.74 6.77 8.06
CA LEU A 5 8.32 6.59 6.74
C LEU A 5 9.26 7.76 6.41
N THR A 6 10.55 7.48 6.18
CA THR A 6 11.57 8.44 5.76
C THR A 6 12.04 8.14 4.34
N PRO A 7 12.67 9.09 3.63
CA PRO A 7 13.26 8.81 2.31
C PRO A 7 14.21 7.61 2.32
N GLN A 8 15.03 7.48 3.36
CA GLN A 8 15.99 6.39 3.51
C GLN A 8 15.28 5.03 3.69
N ARG A 9 14.23 4.98 4.51
CA ARG A 9 13.44 3.75 4.70
C ARG A 9 12.68 3.37 3.44
N LEU A 10 12.14 4.36 2.72
CA LEU A 10 11.47 4.13 1.45
C LEU A 10 12.43 3.56 0.40
N SER A 11 13.63 4.15 0.25
CA SER A 11 14.67 3.60 -0.63
C SER A 11 15.05 2.17 -0.25
N ALA A 12 15.17 1.87 1.05
CA ALA A 12 15.47 0.52 1.53
C ALA A 12 14.37 -0.48 1.11
N PHE A 13 13.09 -0.15 1.32
CA PHE A 13 11.98 -1.03 0.91
C PHE A 13 11.93 -1.24 -0.60
N LEU A 14 12.23 -0.20 -1.39
CA LEU A 14 12.28 -0.30 -2.85
C LEU A 14 13.43 -1.19 -3.33
N LEU A 15 14.57 -1.16 -2.64
CA LEU A 15 15.74 -2.00 -2.94
C LEU A 15 15.50 -3.46 -2.52
N GLU A 16 14.94 -3.69 -1.33
CA GLU A 16 14.54 -5.03 -0.85
C GLU A 16 13.57 -5.70 -1.83
N ALA A 17 12.62 -4.95 -2.36
CA ALA A 17 11.71 -5.45 -3.38
C ALA A 17 12.45 -5.87 -4.66
N GLU A 18 13.47 -5.12 -5.09
CA GLU A 18 14.31 -5.48 -6.24
C GLU A 18 15.18 -6.72 -6.00
N GLN A 19 15.47 -7.01 -4.74
CA GLN A 19 16.11 -8.26 -4.29
C GLN A 19 15.10 -9.39 -4.06
N GLY A 20 13.84 -9.17 -4.42
CA GLY A 20 12.77 -10.16 -4.37
C GLY A 20 11.92 -10.15 -3.09
N LEU A 21 12.27 -9.35 -2.08
CA LEU A 21 11.57 -9.34 -0.78
C LEU A 21 10.40 -8.35 -0.79
N MET A 22 9.18 -8.87 -0.92
CA MET A 22 7.99 -8.04 -1.13
C MET A 22 7.28 -7.57 0.14
N TRP A 23 7.60 -8.09 1.33
CA TRP A 23 6.79 -7.83 2.54
C TRP A 23 6.70 -6.34 2.92
N ASN A 24 7.84 -5.63 2.92
CA ASN A 24 7.89 -4.24 3.40
C ASN A 24 7.22 -3.30 2.40
N ILE A 25 7.42 -3.54 1.10
CA ILE A 25 6.80 -2.73 0.06
C ILE A 25 5.30 -3.02 -0.07
N ALA A 26 4.87 -4.28 0.10
CA ALA A 26 3.46 -4.66 0.08
C ALA A 26 2.70 -4.02 1.25
N ASP A 27 3.24 -4.10 2.46
CA ASP A 27 2.63 -3.47 3.65
C ASP A 27 2.62 -1.93 3.52
N LEU A 28 3.63 -1.33 2.86
CA LEU A 28 3.61 0.09 2.53
C LEU A 28 2.52 0.44 1.51
N TYR A 29 2.29 -0.40 0.51
CA TYR A 29 1.21 -0.20 -0.46
C TYR A 29 -0.16 -0.23 0.21
N ASP A 30 -0.40 -1.12 1.16
CA ASP A 30 -1.62 -1.11 1.97
C ASP A 30 -1.76 0.19 2.77
N ASP A 31 -0.71 0.58 3.50
CA ASP A 31 -0.69 1.83 4.27
C ASP A 31 -0.99 3.05 3.37
N ILE A 32 -0.53 3.08 2.12
CA ILE A 32 -0.80 4.16 1.15
C ILE A 32 -2.28 4.16 0.73
N LEU A 33 -2.84 3.01 0.39
CA LEU A 33 -4.24 2.90 -0.04
C LEU A 33 -5.22 3.26 1.08
N GLU A 34 -4.86 3.02 2.34
CA GLU A 34 -5.66 3.41 3.50
C GLU A 34 -5.57 4.91 3.82
N ARG A 35 -4.43 5.55 3.55
CA ARG A 35 -4.13 6.90 4.05
C ARG A 35 -4.19 8.00 2.99
N ASP A 36 -4.06 7.65 1.72
CA ASP A 36 -4.08 8.60 0.60
C ASP A 36 -5.40 8.51 -0.18
N PRO A 37 -6.41 9.33 0.14
CA PRO A 37 -7.71 9.26 -0.51
C PRO A 37 -7.65 9.59 -2.01
N LEU A 38 -6.66 10.36 -2.47
CA LEU A 38 -6.51 10.67 -3.89
C LEU A 38 -6.01 9.45 -4.66
N ILE A 39 -4.96 8.78 -4.15
CA ILE A 39 -4.44 7.56 -4.79
C ILE A 39 -5.50 6.46 -4.76
N ALA A 40 -6.17 6.28 -3.60
CA ALA A 40 -7.21 5.27 -3.43
C ALA A 40 -8.38 5.49 -4.40
N SER A 41 -8.90 6.72 -4.50
CA SER A 41 -10.02 7.04 -5.39
C SER A 41 -9.67 6.86 -6.87
N LEU A 42 -8.48 7.26 -7.32
CA LEU A 42 -8.05 7.08 -8.70
C LEU A 42 -7.92 5.60 -9.09
N LEU A 43 -7.40 4.77 -8.19
CA LEU A 43 -7.31 3.33 -8.43
C LEU A 43 -8.68 2.66 -8.40
N MET A 44 -9.56 3.08 -7.49
CA MET A 44 -10.94 2.60 -7.43
C MET A 44 -11.70 2.92 -8.73
N VAL A 45 -11.61 4.15 -9.24
CA VAL A 45 -12.26 4.53 -10.51
C VAL A 45 -11.77 3.67 -11.67
N ARG A 46 -10.45 3.45 -11.78
CA ARG A 46 -9.88 2.60 -12.84
C ARG A 46 -10.38 1.17 -12.76
N LYS A 47 -10.40 0.61 -11.55
CA LYS A 47 -10.91 -0.73 -11.28
C LYS A 47 -12.39 -0.83 -11.64
N SER A 48 -13.23 0.09 -11.16
CA SER A 48 -14.66 0.13 -11.46
C SER A 48 -14.96 0.29 -12.95
N GLN A 49 -14.19 1.08 -13.70
CA GLN A 49 -14.40 1.25 -15.15
C GLN A 49 -14.16 -0.03 -15.94
N VAL A 50 -13.23 -0.87 -15.50
CA VAL A 50 -12.94 -2.17 -16.13
C VAL A 50 -13.97 -3.21 -15.72
N LEU A 51 -14.28 -3.30 -14.42
CA LEU A 51 -15.28 -4.26 -13.91
C LEU A 51 -16.70 -3.95 -14.37
N ALA A 52 -17.02 -2.68 -14.68
CA ALA A 52 -18.32 -2.31 -15.24
C ALA A 52 -18.52 -2.79 -16.69
N LYS A 53 -17.47 -3.30 -17.35
CA LYS A 53 -17.60 -3.93 -18.67
C LYS A 53 -18.17 -5.33 -18.47
N GLY A 54 -19.23 -5.64 -19.20
CA GLY A 54 -19.69 -7.03 -19.32
C GLY A 54 -18.60 -7.89 -19.95
N TRP A 55 -18.52 -9.14 -19.51
CA TRP A 55 -17.67 -10.16 -20.10
C TRP A 55 -18.52 -11.23 -20.77
N ASP A 56 -17.94 -11.91 -21.75
CA ASP A 56 -18.54 -13.09 -22.37
C ASP A 56 -17.44 -14.09 -22.77
N ILE A 57 -17.81 -15.36 -22.91
CA ILE A 57 -16.91 -16.41 -23.41
C ILE A 57 -17.36 -16.75 -24.83
N LEU A 58 -16.55 -16.34 -25.79
CA LEU A 58 -16.81 -16.63 -27.20
C LEU A 58 -16.25 -18.02 -27.53
N PRO A 59 -16.95 -18.79 -28.38
CA PRO A 59 -16.39 -20.04 -28.92
C PRO A 59 -15.19 -19.73 -29.82
N ASP A 60 -14.27 -20.68 -29.91
CA ASP A 60 -13.08 -20.58 -30.79
C ASP A 60 -13.45 -20.68 -32.28
N ASP A 61 -14.54 -21.39 -32.58
CA ASP A 61 -15.10 -21.54 -33.93
C ASP A 61 -16.63 -21.72 -33.92
N ASP A 62 -17.25 -21.76 -35.10
CA ASP A 62 -18.71 -21.91 -35.26
C ASP A 62 -19.22 -23.35 -35.07
N THR A 63 -18.40 -24.27 -34.55
CA THR A 63 -18.83 -25.66 -34.37
C THR A 63 -19.73 -25.81 -33.13
N PRO A 64 -20.72 -26.72 -33.16
CA PRO A 64 -21.53 -27.03 -31.97
C PRO A 64 -20.70 -27.52 -30.77
N LYS A 65 -19.49 -28.03 -31.02
CA LYS A 65 -18.57 -28.46 -29.97
C LYS A 65 -17.93 -27.26 -29.27
N ALA A 66 -17.42 -26.29 -30.02
CA ALA A 66 -16.83 -25.07 -29.46
C ALA A 66 -17.86 -24.27 -28.66
N GLN A 67 -19.10 -24.15 -29.16
CA GLN A 67 -20.17 -23.50 -28.41
C GLN A 67 -20.43 -24.19 -27.06
N LYS A 68 -20.54 -25.52 -27.03
CA LYS A 68 -20.71 -26.28 -25.78
C LYS A 68 -19.55 -26.10 -24.80
N GLN A 69 -18.32 -25.91 -25.30
CA GLN A 69 -17.15 -25.67 -24.46
C GLN A 69 -17.18 -24.25 -23.86
N ALA A 70 -17.54 -23.25 -24.66
CA ALA A 70 -17.71 -21.87 -24.21
C ALA A 70 -18.81 -21.77 -23.13
N ASP A 71 -19.97 -22.38 -23.38
CA ASP A 71 -21.09 -22.43 -22.43
C ASP A 71 -20.67 -23.12 -21.12
N PHE A 72 -19.93 -24.23 -21.21
CA PHE A 72 -19.41 -24.94 -20.04
C PHE A 72 -18.47 -24.08 -19.19
N ILE A 73 -17.55 -23.33 -19.82
CA ILE A 73 -16.62 -22.43 -19.12
C ILE A 73 -17.41 -21.29 -18.47
N LYS A 74 -18.35 -20.68 -19.20
CA LYS A 74 -19.19 -19.59 -18.69
C LYS A 74 -19.99 -20.03 -17.45
N ASP A 75 -20.62 -21.20 -17.51
CA ASP A 75 -21.32 -21.80 -16.37
C ASP A 75 -20.38 -22.06 -15.19
N ALA A 76 -19.16 -22.56 -15.43
CA ALA A 76 -18.19 -22.81 -14.38
C ALA A 76 -17.74 -21.53 -13.66
N LEU A 77 -17.53 -20.44 -14.41
CA LEU A 77 -17.19 -19.13 -13.84
C LEU A 77 -18.34 -18.53 -13.04
N LEU A 78 -19.59 -18.65 -13.51
CA LEU A 78 -20.76 -18.16 -12.79
C LEU A 78 -20.95 -18.90 -11.46
N ARG A 79 -20.77 -20.23 -11.44
CA ARG A 79 -20.87 -21.05 -10.21
C ARG A 79 -19.86 -20.67 -9.13
N LEU A 80 -18.68 -20.19 -9.52
CA LEU A 80 -17.66 -19.73 -8.59
C LEU A 80 -18.20 -18.60 -7.68
N SER A 81 -19.15 -17.82 -8.17
CA SER A 81 -19.81 -16.74 -7.41
C SER A 81 -20.89 -17.24 -6.43
N ASP A 82 -21.41 -18.45 -6.64
CA ASP A 82 -22.52 -19.04 -5.87
C ASP A 82 -22.06 -20.03 -4.78
N ASP A 83 -20.75 -20.27 -4.62
CA ASP A 83 -20.24 -21.25 -3.66
C ASP A 83 -20.44 -20.82 -2.19
N GLN A 84 -20.76 -21.79 -1.33
CA GLN A 84 -20.97 -21.56 0.11
C GLN A 84 -19.72 -21.02 0.81
N LEU A 85 -18.51 -21.38 0.34
CA LEU A 85 -17.24 -20.85 0.84
C LEU A 85 -17.11 -19.35 0.57
N VAL A 86 -17.62 -18.87 -0.57
CA VAL A 86 -17.60 -17.44 -0.94
C VAL A 86 -18.64 -16.66 -0.14
N THR A 87 -19.82 -17.26 0.09
CA THR A 87 -20.95 -16.62 0.79
C THR A 87 -20.70 -16.46 2.30
N ALA A 88 -19.72 -17.17 2.87
CA ALA A 88 -19.39 -17.04 4.28
C ALA A 88 -18.85 -15.63 4.60
N VAL A 89 -19.51 -14.93 5.53
CA VAL A 89 -19.05 -13.62 6.03
C VAL A 89 -17.62 -13.78 6.59
N ALA A 90 -16.69 -12.94 6.10
CA ALA A 90 -15.25 -12.98 6.40
C ALA A 90 -14.44 -14.11 5.74
N SER A 91 -14.93 -14.69 4.66
CA SER A 91 -14.17 -15.67 3.89
C SER A 91 -12.98 -15.06 3.13
N GLN A 92 -11.86 -15.78 3.11
CA GLN A 92 -10.71 -15.48 2.24
C GLN A 92 -10.95 -15.90 0.77
N TYR A 93 -12.10 -16.51 0.50
CA TYR A 93 -12.52 -16.98 -0.81
C TYR A 93 -13.32 -15.91 -1.55
N MET A 94 -13.13 -15.87 -2.86
CA MET A 94 -13.69 -14.87 -3.77
C MET A 94 -14.53 -15.54 -4.84
N GLY A 95 -15.64 -14.90 -5.20
CA GLY A 95 -16.43 -15.15 -6.40
C GLY A 95 -15.68 -14.73 -7.67
N PHE A 96 -16.30 -14.89 -8.84
CA PHE A 96 -15.62 -14.55 -10.10
C PHE A 96 -15.39 -13.04 -10.23
N ASP A 97 -16.39 -12.23 -9.89
CA ASP A 97 -16.29 -10.77 -9.97
C ASP A 97 -15.30 -10.21 -8.93
N GLU A 98 -15.27 -10.76 -7.71
CA GLU A 98 -14.28 -10.42 -6.70
C GLU A 98 -12.87 -10.85 -7.13
N LEU A 99 -12.73 -12.02 -7.76
CA LEU A 99 -11.45 -12.48 -8.31
C LEU A 99 -10.94 -11.53 -9.40
N LEU A 100 -11.79 -11.10 -10.34
CA LEU A 100 -11.42 -10.12 -11.35
C LEU A 100 -10.97 -8.80 -10.71
N SER A 101 -11.73 -8.33 -9.71
CA SER A 101 -11.44 -7.13 -8.93
C SER A 101 -10.10 -7.22 -8.20
N TYR A 102 -9.81 -8.37 -7.61
CA TYR A 102 -8.57 -8.64 -6.88
C TYR A 102 -7.37 -8.79 -7.80
N LEU A 103 -7.52 -9.51 -8.92
CA LEU A 103 -6.46 -9.64 -9.93
C LEU A 103 -6.14 -8.28 -10.56
N PHE A 104 -7.12 -7.38 -10.68
CA PHE A 104 -6.86 -6.02 -11.17
C PHE A 104 -5.91 -5.20 -10.29
N ASP A 105 -5.75 -5.54 -9.00
CA ASP A 105 -4.78 -4.87 -8.12
C ASP A 105 -3.32 -5.02 -8.58
N ALA A 106 -3.05 -5.97 -9.49
CA ALA A 106 -1.77 -6.03 -10.20
C ALA A 106 -1.39 -4.69 -10.86
N LYS A 107 -2.36 -3.91 -11.36
CA LYS A 107 -2.10 -2.58 -11.94
C LYS A 107 -1.53 -1.59 -10.91
N ALA A 108 -1.98 -1.67 -9.67
CA ALA A 108 -1.45 -0.82 -8.61
C ALA A 108 -0.10 -1.35 -8.10
N ARG A 109 0.00 -2.67 -7.89
CA ARG A 109 1.06 -3.29 -7.09
C ARG A 109 2.09 -4.12 -7.88
N GLY A 110 1.96 -4.20 -9.20
CA GLY A 110 2.85 -4.92 -10.12
C GLY A 110 2.41 -6.35 -10.46
N PHE A 111 1.81 -7.08 -9.51
CA PHE A 111 1.22 -8.40 -9.75
C PHE A 111 0.10 -8.68 -8.75
N SER A 112 -0.76 -9.66 -9.02
CA SER A 112 -1.76 -10.13 -8.05
C SER A 112 -2.01 -11.60 -8.31
N THR A 113 -2.02 -12.40 -7.24
CA THR A 113 -2.10 -13.87 -7.33
C THR A 113 -3.15 -14.41 -6.39
N ALA A 114 -3.99 -15.29 -6.92
CA ALA A 114 -4.96 -16.06 -6.15
C ALA A 114 -4.69 -17.56 -6.31
N GLU A 115 -4.97 -18.33 -5.27
CA GLU A 115 -4.94 -19.79 -5.29
C GLU A 115 -6.31 -20.32 -5.73
N LEU A 116 -6.32 -21.25 -6.67
CA LEU A 116 -7.52 -21.88 -7.21
C LEU A 116 -7.78 -23.18 -6.45
N GLU A 117 -8.97 -23.30 -5.88
CA GLU A 117 -9.47 -24.56 -5.35
C GLU A 117 -10.23 -25.31 -6.42
N TRP A 118 -9.74 -26.49 -6.77
CA TRP A 118 -10.33 -27.34 -7.79
C TRP A 118 -11.27 -28.37 -7.17
N GLU A 119 -12.43 -28.55 -7.77
CA GLU A 119 -13.31 -29.68 -7.54
C GLU A 119 -13.18 -30.67 -8.69
N THR A 120 -13.08 -31.96 -8.35
CA THR A 120 -12.66 -33.02 -9.29
C THR A 120 -13.65 -34.19 -9.40
N ASP A 121 -14.87 -34.08 -8.86
CA ASP A 121 -15.81 -35.21 -8.79
C ASP A 121 -16.11 -35.83 -10.17
N LYS A 122 -16.61 -35.02 -11.12
CA LYS A 122 -16.96 -35.49 -12.48
C LYS A 122 -16.29 -34.70 -13.60
N LYS A 123 -15.96 -33.44 -13.32
CA LYS A 123 -15.28 -32.52 -14.22
C LYS A 123 -14.38 -31.63 -13.37
N TRP A 124 -13.26 -31.19 -13.94
CA TRP A 124 -12.40 -30.20 -13.31
C TRP A 124 -13.08 -28.83 -13.43
N ILE A 125 -13.55 -28.32 -12.31
CA ILE A 125 -14.08 -26.96 -12.20
C ILE A 125 -13.39 -26.24 -11.05
N VAL A 126 -13.17 -24.94 -11.21
CA VAL A 126 -12.69 -24.11 -10.11
C VAL A 126 -13.89 -23.84 -9.20
N ARG A 127 -13.76 -24.27 -7.95
CA ARG A 127 -14.81 -24.12 -6.93
C ARG A 127 -14.76 -22.75 -6.28
N ALA A 128 -13.56 -22.29 -5.93
CA ALA A 128 -13.34 -21.01 -5.28
C ALA A 128 -11.93 -20.50 -5.59
N ALA A 129 -11.71 -19.19 -5.44
CA ALA A 129 -10.39 -18.60 -5.51
C ALA A 129 -10.04 -17.93 -4.18
N LYS A 130 -8.90 -18.29 -3.60
CA LYS A 130 -8.40 -17.74 -2.35
C LYS A 130 -7.42 -16.60 -2.61
N GLN A 131 -7.64 -15.46 -1.96
CA GLN A 131 -6.68 -14.35 -2.01
C GLN A 131 -5.37 -14.72 -1.32
N ILE A 132 -4.24 -14.31 -1.89
CA ILE A 132 -2.91 -14.43 -1.27
C ILE A 132 -2.22 -13.09 -1.30
N HIS A 133 -2.02 -12.51 -0.12
CA HIS A 133 -1.38 -11.21 0.00
C HIS A 133 0.04 -11.23 -0.58
N GLN A 134 0.41 -10.17 -1.30
CA GLN A 134 1.71 -10.05 -1.97
C GLN A 134 2.91 -10.20 -1.02
N ARG A 135 2.75 -9.88 0.27
CA ARG A 135 3.78 -10.04 1.31
C ARG A 135 4.34 -11.47 1.40
N HIS A 136 3.56 -12.46 0.97
CA HIS A 136 3.94 -13.88 1.03
C HIS A 136 4.76 -14.31 -0.16
N PHE A 137 4.96 -13.48 -1.17
CA PHE A 137 5.73 -13.85 -2.35
C PHE A 137 7.16 -13.34 -2.29
N LYS A 138 8.04 -14.12 -2.92
CA LYS A 138 9.38 -13.70 -3.33
C LYS A 138 9.38 -13.58 -4.85
N ILE A 139 9.87 -12.46 -5.35
CA ILE A 139 10.12 -12.26 -6.79
C ILE A 139 11.56 -12.63 -7.06
N GLY A 140 11.89 -12.90 -8.31
CA GLY A 140 13.26 -13.09 -8.69
C GLY A 140 14.25 -12.02 -8.26
N ASP A 141 15.38 -12.48 -7.71
CA ASP A 141 16.43 -11.63 -7.15
C ASP A 141 17.41 -11.20 -8.24
N MET A 142 17.30 -9.94 -8.66
CA MET A 142 18.18 -9.35 -9.67
C MET A 142 19.65 -9.25 -9.24
N SER A 143 19.94 -9.34 -7.94
CA SER A 143 21.32 -9.29 -7.45
C SER A 143 22.12 -10.55 -7.75
N LYS A 144 21.44 -11.65 -8.13
CA LYS A 144 22.06 -12.96 -8.42
C LYS A 144 22.51 -13.16 -9.87
N GLY A 145 22.37 -12.16 -10.75
CA GLY A 145 22.92 -12.18 -12.11
C GLY A 145 21.98 -12.77 -13.19
N GLU A 146 22.56 -13.10 -14.35
CA GLU A 146 21.85 -13.43 -15.61
C GLU A 146 21.11 -14.79 -15.61
N ASP A 147 21.47 -15.71 -14.71
CA ASP A 147 20.85 -17.05 -14.61
C ASP A 147 19.47 -17.03 -13.94
N TYR A 148 18.97 -15.86 -13.55
CA TYR A 148 17.74 -15.72 -12.78
C TYR A 148 16.59 -15.14 -13.62
N ASN A 149 15.42 -15.78 -13.59
CA ASN A 149 14.20 -15.27 -14.23
C ASN A 149 13.54 -14.18 -13.35
N PRO A 150 13.59 -12.89 -13.73
CA PRO A 150 13.11 -11.81 -12.88
C PRO A 150 11.58 -11.67 -12.87
N TYR A 151 10.89 -12.54 -13.61
CA TYR A 151 9.45 -12.71 -13.61
C TYR A 151 8.98 -13.90 -12.77
N GLU A 152 9.92 -14.71 -12.27
CA GLU A 152 9.61 -15.86 -11.43
C GLU A 152 9.01 -15.39 -10.10
N LEU A 153 7.87 -16.00 -9.77
CA LEU A 153 7.14 -15.74 -8.55
C LEU A 153 7.19 -17.01 -7.68
N ARG A 154 7.63 -16.86 -6.44
CA ARG A 154 7.73 -17.96 -5.47
C ARG A 154 6.88 -17.65 -4.25
N LEU A 155 6.17 -18.64 -3.74
CA LEU A 155 5.39 -18.52 -2.51
C LEU A 155 6.26 -18.89 -1.32
N ARG A 156 6.44 -17.96 -0.38
CA ARG A 156 7.14 -18.17 0.88
C ARG A 156 6.22 -18.83 1.89
N THR A 157 6.78 -19.76 2.65
CA THR A 157 6.13 -20.38 3.80
C THR A 157 6.97 -20.15 5.04
N VAL A 158 6.42 -20.42 6.22
CA VAL A 158 7.16 -20.30 7.49
C VAL A 158 8.43 -21.15 7.46
N ASP A 159 8.39 -22.30 6.79
CA ASP A 159 9.50 -23.26 6.71
C ASP A 159 10.42 -23.03 5.50
N ASN A 160 10.05 -22.18 4.54
CA ASN A 160 10.84 -21.90 3.34
C ASN A 160 10.81 -20.42 2.95
N ASP A 161 11.85 -19.70 3.40
CA ASP A 161 12.02 -18.27 3.15
C ASP A 161 12.43 -17.93 1.71
N GLU A 162 13.10 -18.86 1.01
CA GLU A 162 13.42 -18.72 -0.41
C GLU A 162 12.18 -18.91 -1.30
N GLY A 163 11.12 -19.48 -0.74
CA GLY A 163 9.86 -19.76 -1.40
C GLY A 163 9.92 -20.94 -2.38
N ALA A 164 8.77 -21.54 -2.61
CA ALA A 164 8.58 -22.59 -3.59
C ALA A 164 8.00 -22.01 -4.89
N LEU A 165 8.38 -22.59 -6.03
CA LEU A 165 7.73 -22.31 -7.31
C LEU A 165 6.24 -22.60 -7.20
N LEU A 166 5.41 -21.77 -7.84
CA LEU A 166 3.97 -21.99 -7.89
C LEU A 166 3.67 -23.24 -8.72
N PRO A 167 3.04 -24.28 -8.13
CA PRO A 167 2.55 -25.43 -8.88
C PRO A 167 1.66 -25.00 -10.04
N ALA A 168 1.86 -25.65 -11.20
CA ALA A 168 1.05 -25.43 -12.38
C ALA A 168 -0.45 -25.64 -12.07
N PHE A 169 -1.30 -24.82 -12.68
CA PHE A 169 -2.77 -24.85 -12.56
C PHE A 169 -3.36 -24.60 -11.17
N ARG A 170 -2.55 -24.47 -10.10
CA ARG A 170 -3.04 -24.18 -8.75
C ARG A 170 -3.21 -22.68 -8.49
N TYR A 171 -2.56 -21.82 -9.25
CA TYR A 171 -2.58 -20.37 -9.04
C TYR A 171 -2.93 -19.65 -10.33
N ILE A 172 -3.66 -18.55 -10.20
CA ILE A 172 -3.85 -17.56 -11.26
C ILE A 172 -3.12 -16.28 -10.85
N THR A 173 -2.28 -15.77 -11.75
CA THR A 173 -1.50 -14.54 -11.52
C THR A 173 -1.73 -13.57 -12.65
N HIS A 174 -2.11 -12.35 -12.31
CA HIS A 174 -2.08 -11.21 -13.22
C HIS A 174 -0.79 -10.44 -12.99
N TYR A 175 0.02 -10.29 -14.05
CA TYR A 175 1.21 -9.46 -14.06
C TYR A 175 0.90 -8.14 -14.76
N ASP A 176 1.31 -7.02 -14.15
CA ASP A 176 1.23 -5.73 -14.81
C ASP A 176 2.50 -5.44 -15.64
N PHE A 177 2.30 -5.24 -16.94
CA PHE A 177 3.36 -4.81 -17.87
C PHE A 177 3.13 -3.38 -18.38
N THR A 178 2.53 -2.50 -17.57
CA THR A 178 2.28 -1.10 -17.96
C THR A 178 3.56 -0.33 -18.30
N LYS A 179 4.72 -0.77 -17.80
CA LYS A 179 6.04 -0.28 -18.21
C LYS A 179 7.01 -1.41 -18.44
N SER A 180 8.08 -1.16 -19.20
CA SER A 180 9.17 -2.10 -19.38
C SER A 180 9.94 -2.31 -18.08
N GLY A 181 10.30 -3.56 -17.77
CA GLY A 181 11.05 -3.92 -16.58
C GLY A 181 10.56 -5.23 -15.96
N TYR A 182 11.19 -5.63 -14.85
CA TYR A 182 10.87 -6.85 -14.12
C TYR A 182 9.78 -6.63 -13.07
N THR A 183 9.15 -7.73 -12.61
CA THR A 183 7.92 -7.71 -11.79
C THR A 183 8.01 -6.81 -10.55
N ALA A 184 9.13 -6.83 -9.81
CA ALA A 184 9.30 -5.99 -8.61
C ALA A 184 9.34 -4.48 -8.90
N ARG A 185 9.66 -4.09 -10.14
CA ARG A 185 9.63 -2.70 -10.58
C ARG A 185 8.27 -2.28 -11.13
N GLN A 186 7.30 -3.19 -11.33
CA GLN A 186 6.01 -2.88 -11.93
C GLN A 186 5.04 -2.16 -10.98
N GLY A 187 3.86 -1.80 -11.49
CA GLY A 187 2.79 -1.18 -10.71
C GLY A 187 2.89 0.34 -10.58
N LEU A 188 1.72 0.95 -10.48
CA LEU A 188 1.53 2.40 -10.38
C LEU A 188 1.86 2.97 -8.99
N LEU A 189 1.80 2.14 -7.94
CA LEU A 189 2.16 2.60 -6.60
C LEU A 189 3.66 2.83 -6.46
N ARG A 190 4.51 2.08 -7.18
CA ARG A 190 5.98 2.22 -7.10
C ARG A 190 6.48 3.65 -7.34
N PRO A 191 6.08 4.40 -8.37
CA PRO A 191 6.43 5.81 -8.48
C PRO A 191 5.64 6.70 -7.50
N SER A 192 4.39 6.33 -7.20
CA SER A 192 3.48 7.12 -6.36
C SER A 192 3.91 7.19 -4.88
N VAL A 193 4.69 6.22 -4.39
CA VAL A 193 5.22 6.20 -3.00
C VAL A 193 6.03 7.45 -2.65
N TRP A 194 6.79 8.00 -3.61
CA TRP A 194 7.57 9.21 -3.40
C TRP A 194 6.67 10.43 -3.28
N TYR A 195 5.67 10.52 -4.16
CA TYR A 195 4.66 11.57 -4.09
C TYR A 195 3.87 11.52 -2.77
N TYR A 196 3.44 10.32 -2.36
CA TYR A 196 2.82 10.09 -1.06
C TYR A 196 3.71 10.58 0.10
N LEU A 197 4.98 10.19 0.09
CA LEU A 197 5.95 10.59 1.11
C LEU A 197 6.03 12.13 1.20
N TYR A 198 6.31 12.80 0.09
CA TYR A 198 6.46 14.25 0.07
C TYR A 198 5.17 14.98 0.45
N LYS A 199 4.03 14.49 -0.04
CA LYS A 199 2.72 15.07 0.30
C LYS A 199 2.43 14.98 1.79
N HIS A 200 2.63 13.82 2.41
CA HIS A 200 2.36 13.64 3.84
C HIS A 200 3.32 14.43 4.73
N HIS A 201 4.62 14.45 4.40
CA HIS A 201 5.59 15.28 5.14
C HIS A 201 5.32 16.77 4.95
N GLY A 202 4.98 17.19 3.74
CA GLY A 202 4.61 18.57 3.42
C GLY A 202 3.35 19.02 4.17
N MET A 203 2.31 18.17 4.22
CA MET A 203 1.08 18.48 4.97
C MET A 203 1.35 18.58 6.48
N LYS A 204 2.15 17.65 7.04
CA LYS A 204 2.55 17.71 8.45
C LYS A 204 3.32 19.00 8.75
N TRP A 205 4.24 19.39 7.87
CA TRP A 205 4.96 20.65 8.00
C TRP A 205 4.02 21.86 7.89
N PHE A 206 3.08 21.85 6.94
CA PHE A 206 2.15 22.95 6.71
C PHE A 206 1.20 23.16 7.89
N VAL A 207 0.62 22.08 8.44
CA VAL A 207 -0.21 22.15 9.66
C VAL A 207 0.58 22.76 10.80
N ARG A 208 1.82 22.29 11.01
CA ARG A 208 2.70 22.82 12.05
C ARG A 208 3.05 24.30 11.84
N TYR A 209 3.29 24.69 10.59
CA TYR A 209 3.54 26.07 10.23
C TYR A 209 2.31 26.94 10.52
N ALA A 210 1.12 26.49 10.12
CA ALA A 210 -0.13 27.20 10.36
C ALA A 210 -0.44 27.37 11.86
N GLU A 211 -0.19 26.35 12.68
CA GLU A 211 -0.34 26.43 14.14
C GLU A 211 0.59 27.48 14.76
N ILE A 212 1.89 27.45 14.40
CA ILE A 212 2.86 28.44 14.88
C ILE A 212 2.50 29.84 14.37
N ALA A 213 2.06 29.97 13.12
CA ALA A 213 1.68 31.25 12.53
C ALA A 213 0.41 31.85 13.15
N ALA A 214 -0.55 31.01 13.58
CA ALA A 214 -1.81 31.46 14.16
C ALA A 214 -1.73 31.71 15.68
N LEU A 215 -1.06 30.82 16.42
CA LEU A 215 -0.98 30.87 17.88
C LEU A 215 0.29 31.54 18.40
N GLY A 216 1.31 31.69 17.55
CA GLY A 216 2.63 32.17 17.93
C GLY A 216 3.45 31.13 18.70
N ILE A 217 4.68 31.50 19.03
CA ILE A 217 5.53 30.74 19.94
C ILE A 217 5.29 31.29 21.35
N MET A 218 4.93 30.41 22.28
CA MET A 218 4.66 30.79 23.67
C MET A 218 5.98 30.86 24.46
N VAL A 219 6.20 31.95 25.20
CA VAL A 219 7.38 32.12 26.05
C VAL A 219 6.94 32.32 27.49
N ALA A 220 7.45 31.46 28.38
CA ALA A 220 7.26 31.60 29.81
C ALA A 220 8.59 31.87 30.50
N THR A 221 8.57 32.70 31.54
CA THR A 221 9.75 33.01 32.35
C THR A 221 9.59 32.52 33.79
N PHE A 222 10.67 32.05 34.41
CA PHE A 222 10.69 31.68 35.84
C PHE A 222 11.77 32.46 36.59
N ASP A 223 11.56 32.72 37.89
CA ASP A 223 12.55 33.40 38.71
C ASP A 223 13.73 32.45 39.02
N PRO A 224 14.98 32.80 38.63
CA PRO A 224 16.16 32.00 38.93
C PRO A 224 16.59 32.03 40.41
N ASN A 225 16.13 33.02 41.19
CA ASN A 225 16.46 33.17 42.62
C ASN A 225 15.43 32.52 43.55
N SER A 226 14.24 32.21 43.03
CA SER A 226 13.28 31.37 43.73
C SER A 226 13.90 29.99 43.94
N LYS A 227 13.61 29.32 45.06
CA LYS A 227 13.89 27.88 45.27
C LYS A 227 12.99 27.03 44.36
N THR A 228 12.83 27.43 43.11
CA THR A 228 12.00 26.83 42.09
C THR A 228 12.47 25.40 41.97
N LYS A 229 11.64 24.47 42.47
CA LYS A 229 11.98 23.06 42.38
C LYS A 229 11.94 22.69 40.91
N GLU A 230 12.76 21.74 40.49
CA GLU A 230 12.74 21.18 39.13
C GLU A 230 11.30 20.77 38.71
N GLN A 231 10.47 20.41 39.69
CA GLN A 231 9.03 20.19 39.56
C GLN A 231 8.23 21.40 39.07
N ASP A 232 8.51 22.62 39.52
CA ASP A 232 7.76 23.81 39.10
C ASP A 232 8.06 24.17 37.64
N ILE A 233 9.33 24.00 37.21
CA ILE A 233 9.73 24.14 35.80
C ILE A 233 9.05 23.06 34.95
N ALA A 234 9.00 21.81 35.45
CA ALA A 234 8.30 20.72 34.76
C ALA A 234 6.80 20.98 34.65
N ASN A 235 6.16 21.49 35.70
CA ASN A 235 4.74 21.88 35.71
C ASN A 235 4.47 23.02 34.73
N LEU A 236 5.35 24.02 34.66
CA LEU A 236 5.27 25.10 33.66
C LEU A 236 5.39 24.56 32.24
N LYS A 237 6.34 23.64 31.98
CA LYS A 237 6.47 22.99 30.67
C LYS A 237 5.23 22.18 30.31
N ALA A 238 4.65 21.45 31.26
CA ALA A 238 3.42 20.68 31.06
C ALA A 238 2.23 21.60 30.77
N ALA A 239 2.05 22.68 31.55
CA ALA A 239 1.00 23.66 31.32
C ALA A 239 1.13 24.34 29.93
N MET A 240 2.36 24.67 29.51
CA MET A 240 2.61 25.22 28.17
C MET A 240 2.32 24.20 27.05
N ALA A 241 2.63 22.92 27.27
CA ALA A 241 2.29 21.85 26.33
C ALA A 241 0.77 21.65 26.24
N ASP A 242 0.04 21.73 27.35
CA ASP A 242 -1.41 21.61 27.42
C ASP A 242 -2.15 22.79 26.76
N ILE A 243 -1.59 24.00 26.84
CA ILE A 243 -2.16 25.19 26.16
C ILE A 243 -2.03 25.09 24.62
N GLY A 244 -1.21 24.17 24.11
CA GLY A 244 -1.32 23.72 22.72
C GLY A 244 -0.43 24.44 21.70
N ALA A 245 0.66 25.09 22.13
CA ALA A 245 1.65 25.60 21.18
C ALA A 245 2.70 24.51 20.86
N PHE A 246 2.78 24.07 19.60
CA PHE A 246 3.84 23.18 19.09
C PHE A 246 5.25 23.81 19.13
N GLY A 247 5.38 25.03 19.65
CA GLY A 247 6.62 25.69 20.04
C GLY A 247 6.40 26.51 21.32
N TYR A 248 7.04 26.10 22.40
CA TYR A 248 7.13 26.88 23.63
C TYR A 248 8.56 26.89 24.16
N GLY A 249 8.93 27.96 24.85
CA GLY A 249 10.21 28.09 25.53
C GLY A 249 10.02 28.54 26.96
N VAL A 250 10.77 27.92 27.88
CA VAL A 250 10.78 28.31 29.30
C VAL A 250 12.19 28.79 29.64
N PHE A 251 12.31 30.06 30.02
CA PHE A 251 13.61 30.70 30.25
C PHE A 251 13.68 31.36 31.64
N PRO A 252 14.88 31.53 32.22
CA PRO A 252 15.03 32.34 33.42
C PRO A 252 14.59 33.80 33.18
N ALA A 253 14.01 34.43 34.19
CA ALA A 253 13.64 35.85 34.15
C ALA A 253 14.89 36.70 33.89
N GLY A 254 14.76 37.71 33.02
CA GLY A 254 15.89 38.51 32.53
C GLY A 254 16.57 37.97 31.27
N THR A 255 16.19 36.79 30.78
CA THR A 255 16.61 36.31 29.46
C THR A 255 15.91 37.12 28.37
N GLY A 256 16.65 37.90 27.59
CA GLY A 256 16.14 38.54 26.39
C GLY A 256 15.84 37.48 25.33
N VAL A 257 14.56 37.22 25.06
CA VAL A 257 14.13 36.33 23.97
C VAL A 257 13.60 37.20 22.84
N ASP A 258 14.35 37.26 21.76
CA ASP A 258 13.93 37.90 20.52
C ASP A 258 13.40 36.83 19.55
N ILE A 259 12.07 36.72 19.46
CA ILE A 259 11.43 35.87 18.46
C ILE A 259 11.49 36.64 17.14
N LYS A 260 12.50 36.32 16.34
CA LYS A 260 12.61 36.87 14.99
C LYS A 260 11.47 36.33 14.15
N ASP A 261 10.59 37.23 13.70
CA ASP A 261 9.62 36.90 12.66
C ASP A 261 10.36 36.30 11.46
N ALA A 262 9.87 35.15 10.97
CA ALA A 262 10.31 34.65 9.69
C ALA A 262 10.05 35.76 8.67
N ALA A 263 11.12 36.28 8.05
CA ALA A 263 11.06 37.45 7.19
C ALA A 263 9.81 37.38 6.30
N ARG A 264 8.90 38.36 6.47
CA ARG A 264 7.77 38.57 5.57
C ARG A 264 8.33 38.92 4.19
N GLY A 265 8.70 37.90 3.42
CA GLY A 265 9.03 38.03 2.02
C GLY A 265 7.78 38.53 1.32
N ALA A 266 7.79 39.79 0.92
CA ALA A 266 6.81 40.40 0.05
C ALA A 266 6.49 39.46 -1.11
N GLY A 267 5.20 39.27 -1.38
CA GLY A 267 4.69 38.31 -2.35
C GLY A 267 5.20 38.56 -3.77
N GLY A 268 6.24 37.82 -4.14
CA GLY A 268 6.63 37.58 -5.52
C GLY A 268 6.86 36.08 -5.69
N LEU A 269 5.83 35.35 -6.10
CA LEU A 269 6.01 34.01 -6.65
C LEU A 269 6.77 34.15 -7.99
N PRO A 270 7.76 33.28 -8.28
CA PRO A 270 8.26 33.12 -9.65
C PRO A 270 7.19 32.53 -10.58
#